data_AF-A0A1M6GRH3-F1
#
_entry.id   AF-A0A1M6GRH3-F1
#
_cell.length_a   1.000
_cell.length_b   1.000
_cell.length_c   1.000
_cell.angle_alpha   90.00
_cell.angle_beta   90.00
_cell.angle_gamma   90.00
#
_symmetry.space_group_name_H-M   'P 1'
#
loop_
_entity.id
_entity.type
_entity.pdbx_description
1 polymer ?
#
loop_
_entity_poly.entity_id
_entity_poly.type
_entity_poly.pdbx_seq_one_letter_code
_entity_poly.pdbx_strand_id
1 'polypeptide(L)'
;MITYPLLNEIIIKISEDIGWKIEFAECWMRIDRVIGDKKQTKQDDPSVPVKTDKEIEEENASVDELVKANDLLNSFFARDLERIISNVKTNNFGVSLDAYVEHNAAERINIETNKEALFEIFDPSHLPYGKWPNGYPARSMQQVAVNISMDRQKLTQKIFSVNGPPGTGKTFLLKDIIAANLVERALLLSEFERPDDAFTNEIGTITYKGFDSTLKDIDNRLKEYGILVASNNNAAVKNITIELPKKSSLKSEYKDQYTYFDDLSNRILDDETWGICAAALGNRKNCAEFMDEFWPIKLEEKEKFKFNKHLLDLHTGNGEKKRTPADCEKYWKEAKSKFIEALQAVQAEYGEINACYQKLKEINGYLKDQRDKENQYRENAKFCDELVAQKEELQVLCAELDDDFARCTSQMQEIRNILTFFRLRCLLQPKNEMIQQYNIIEKRRQNALKQKLAEEDKIAALNKSMIKVNKIKEQLENDRLTLVQQISDCQNFVEPIRKRYQGLLPDDSFLSDLVGENSEEERKAAQNTAPWNADKGRDAEIFRDTIPELYACGASYLYYVCIGWQLPEKYRERRVRSSTD
;
A
#
# COMPACT_ATOMS: atom_id res chain seq x y z
N MET A 1 -4.73 -27.74 -12.71
CA MET A 1 -5.60 -26.56 -12.87
C MET A 1 -6.95 -27.06 -13.35
N ILE A 2 -8.01 -26.81 -12.59
CA ILE A 2 -9.36 -27.16 -13.01
C ILE A 2 -9.81 -26.06 -13.97
N THR A 3 -9.79 -26.34 -15.27
CA THR A 3 -10.32 -25.43 -16.30
C THR A 3 -11.79 -25.78 -16.56
N TYR A 4 -12.58 -24.82 -17.03
CA TYR A 4 -14.00 -25.06 -17.37
C TYR A 4 -14.21 -26.27 -18.31
N PRO A 5 -13.33 -26.52 -19.30
CA PRO A 5 -13.36 -27.75 -20.10
C PRO A 5 -13.09 -29.02 -19.28
N LEU A 6 -12.12 -29.00 -18.35
CA LEU A 6 -11.84 -30.15 -17.48
C LEU A 6 -13.01 -30.43 -16.53
N LEU A 7 -13.68 -29.39 -16.03
CA LEU A 7 -14.90 -29.52 -15.23
C LEU A 7 -16.02 -30.19 -16.03
N ASN A 8 -16.20 -29.78 -17.29
CA ASN A 8 -17.15 -30.44 -18.19
C ASN A 8 -16.76 -31.89 -18.48
N GLU A 9 -15.49 -32.20 -18.72
CA GLU A 9 -15.01 -33.57 -18.90
C GLU A 9 -15.24 -34.43 -17.65
N ILE A 10 -15.01 -33.87 -16.45
CA ILE A 10 -15.30 -34.53 -15.18
C ILE A 10 -16.80 -34.79 -15.04
N ILE A 11 -17.65 -33.81 -15.36
CA ILE A 11 -19.12 -33.95 -15.29
C ILE A 11 -19.60 -35.02 -16.27
N ILE A 12 -19.10 -35.01 -17.51
CA ILE A 12 -19.40 -36.03 -18.52
C ILE A 12 -18.97 -37.41 -18.03
N LYS A 13 -17.76 -37.52 -17.49
CA LYS A 13 -17.24 -38.79 -16.98
C LYS A 13 -18.06 -39.31 -15.80
N ILE A 14 -18.40 -38.46 -14.83
CA ILE A 14 -19.28 -38.85 -13.71
C ILE A 14 -20.65 -39.27 -14.24
N SER A 15 -21.20 -38.53 -15.22
CA SER A 15 -22.48 -38.83 -15.88
C SER A 15 -22.48 -40.21 -16.56
N GLU A 16 -21.39 -40.55 -17.24
CA GLU A 16 -21.18 -41.88 -17.85
C GLU A 16 -21.02 -42.98 -16.80
N ASP A 17 -20.21 -42.75 -15.77
CA ASP A 17 -19.90 -43.73 -14.72
C ASP A 17 -21.13 -44.09 -13.87
N ILE A 18 -21.99 -43.13 -13.58
CA ILE A 18 -23.24 -43.37 -12.81
C ILE A 18 -24.44 -43.71 -13.72
N GLY A 19 -24.27 -43.63 -15.04
CA GLY A 19 -25.32 -43.89 -16.03
C GLY A 19 -26.49 -42.91 -15.98
N TRP A 20 -26.30 -41.72 -15.41
CA TRP A 20 -27.34 -40.70 -15.29
C TRP A 20 -26.98 -39.49 -16.13
N LYS A 21 -27.98 -38.85 -16.76
CA LYS A 21 -27.79 -37.55 -17.40
C LYS A 21 -27.65 -36.49 -16.31
N ILE A 22 -26.46 -35.91 -16.16
CA ILE A 22 -26.21 -34.82 -15.22
C ILE A 22 -26.47 -33.50 -15.96
N GLU A 23 -27.54 -32.81 -15.59
CA GLU A 23 -27.81 -31.45 -16.06
C GLU A 23 -27.55 -30.44 -14.93
N PHE A 24 -27.02 -29.27 -15.28
CA PHE A 24 -26.99 -28.16 -14.33
C PHE A 24 -28.43 -27.72 -14.05
N ALA A 25 -28.91 -28.01 -12.86
CA ALA A 25 -30.18 -27.48 -12.40
C ALA A 25 -30.02 -25.98 -12.09
N GLU A 26 -30.94 -25.15 -12.59
CA GLU A 26 -31.04 -23.75 -12.15
C GLU A 26 -31.46 -23.63 -10.68
N CYS A 27 -31.99 -24.71 -10.09
CA CYS A 27 -32.46 -24.79 -8.72
C CYS A 27 -31.66 -25.86 -7.94
N TRP A 28 -31.21 -25.51 -6.75
CA TRP A 28 -30.48 -26.42 -5.89
C TRP A 28 -31.49 -27.34 -5.19
N MET A 29 -31.24 -28.65 -5.14
CA MET A 29 -32.08 -29.54 -4.31
C MET A 29 -31.89 -29.14 -2.85
N ARG A 30 -32.94 -28.57 -2.27
CA ARG A 30 -32.98 -28.11 -0.90
C ARG A 30 -33.90 -29.01 -0.10
N ILE A 31 -33.36 -29.66 0.92
CA ILE A 31 -34.17 -30.39 1.90
C ILE A 31 -34.53 -29.37 2.97
N ASP A 32 -35.57 -28.58 2.73
CA ASP A 32 -36.19 -27.81 3.80
C ASP A 32 -36.98 -28.76 4.69
N ARG A 33 -36.62 -28.85 5.97
CA ARG A 33 -37.58 -29.35 6.95
C ARG A 33 -38.77 -28.40 6.92
N VAL A 34 -39.91 -28.89 6.45
CA VAL A 34 -41.20 -28.19 6.50
C VAL A 34 -41.52 -27.92 7.97
N ILE A 35 -41.18 -26.73 8.44
CA ILE A 35 -41.70 -26.22 9.71
C ILE A 35 -43.13 -25.81 9.38
N GLY A 36 -44.10 -26.56 9.90
CA GLY A 36 -45.51 -26.21 9.74
C GLY A 36 -45.71 -24.75 10.15
N ASP A 37 -46.40 -23.98 9.31
CA ASP A 37 -46.68 -22.56 9.53
C ASP A 37 -47.12 -22.30 10.97
N LYS A 38 -46.20 -21.82 11.82
CA LYS A 38 -46.62 -21.06 12.99
C LYS A 38 -47.18 -19.78 12.43
N LYS A 39 -48.51 -19.76 12.25
CA LYS A 39 -49.32 -18.59 11.93
C LYS A 39 -48.67 -17.36 12.55
N GLN A 40 -48.31 -16.40 11.72
CA GLN A 40 -48.02 -15.04 12.16
C GLN A 40 -49.22 -14.56 12.97
N THR A 41 -49.15 -14.67 14.29
CA THR A 41 -50.01 -13.90 15.18
C THR A 41 -49.56 -12.46 15.02
N LYS A 42 -50.42 -11.67 14.36
CA LYS A 42 -50.34 -10.22 14.20
C LYS A 42 -49.68 -9.58 15.43
N GLN A 43 -48.52 -8.99 15.22
CA GLN A 43 -47.67 -8.37 16.24
C GLN A 43 -47.98 -6.88 16.44
N ASP A 44 -49.22 -6.46 16.14
CA ASP A 44 -49.68 -5.06 16.19
C ASP A 44 -50.87 -4.88 17.15
N ASP A 45 -51.07 -5.79 18.11
CA ASP A 45 -52.03 -5.60 19.20
C ASP A 45 -51.29 -5.14 20.48
N PRO A 46 -51.55 -3.90 20.97
CA PRO A 46 -50.90 -3.35 22.18
C PRO A 46 -51.18 -4.14 23.47
N SER A 47 -52.06 -5.15 23.43
CA SER A 47 -52.43 -5.98 24.57
C SER A 47 -51.59 -7.26 24.74
N VAL A 48 -50.66 -7.56 23.82
CA VAL A 48 -49.76 -8.72 23.93
C VAL A 48 -48.54 -8.38 24.81
N PRO A 49 -48.22 -9.17 25.84
CA PRO A 49 -47.05 -8.92 26.68
C PRO A 49 -45.77 -8.93 25.83
N VAL A 50 -44.89 -7.96 26.05
CA VAL A 50 -43.52 -7.98 25.54
C VAL A 50 -42.86 -9.28 26.02
N LYS A 51 -42.41 -10.13 25.08
CA LYS A 51 -41.73 -11.39 25.39
C LYS A 51 -40.61 -11.13 26.40
N THR A 52 -40.55 -11.97 27.43
CA THR A 52 -39.50 -11.87 28.46
C THR A 52 -38.16 -12.34 27.92
N ASP A 53 -37.05 -11.85 28.49
CA ASP A 53 -35.69 -12.18 28.02
C ASP A 53 -35.42 -13.69 27.94
N LYS A 54 -36.03 -14.48 28.83
CA LYS A 54 -35.93 -15.94 28.84
C LYS A 54 -36.64 -16.61 27.65
N GLU A 55 -37.82 -16.13 27.27
CA GLU A 55 -38.56 -16.67 26.12
C GLU A 55 -37.83 -16.37 24.81
N ILE A 56 -37.12 -15.24 24.75
CA ILE A 56 -36.27 -14.86 23.62
C ILE A 56 -35.01 -15.73 23.57
N GLU A 57 -34.36 -16.02 24.70
CA GLU A 57 -33.20 -16.92 24.78
C GLU A 57 -33.55 -18.35 24.34
N GLU A 58 -34.69 -18.89 24.74
CA GLU A 58 -35.16 -20.22 24.32
C GLU A 58 -35.51 -20.28 22.83
N GLU A 59 -36.15 -19.23 22.29
CA GLU A 59 -36.47 -19.14 20.86
C GLU A 59 -35.18 -19.09 20.03
N ASN A 60 -34.20 -18.27 20.42
CA ASN A 60 -32.90 -18.16 19.75
C ASN A 60 -32.10 -19.46 19.82
N ALA A 61 -32.07 -20.14 20.97
CA ALA A 61 -31.40 -21.44 21.09
C ALA A 61 -32.03 -22.48 20.15
N SER A 62 -33.37 -22.48 20.03
CA SER A 62 -34.05 -23.36 19.08
C SER A 62 -33.77 -23.01 17.63
N VAL A 63 -33.67 -21.72 17.28
CA VAL A 63 -33.32 -21.26 15.94
C VAL A 63 -31.87 -21.63 15.60
N ASP A 64 -30.94 -21.45 16.53
CA ASP A 64 -29.53 -21.83 16.35
C ASP A 64 -29.35 -23.35 16.22
N GLU A 65 -30.07 -24.16 17.01
CA GLU A 65 -30.10 -25.61 16.85
C GLU A 65 -30.71 -26.04 15.51
N LEU A 66 -31.77 -25.35 15.06
CA LEU A 66 -32.39 -25.59 13.77
C LEU A 66 -31.48 -25.21 12.61
N VAL A 67 -30.77 -24.07 12.70
CA VAL A 67 -29.78 -23.64 11.71
C VAL A 67 -28.63 -24.65 11.63
N LYS A 68 -28.09 -25.09 12.78
CA LYS A 68 -27.07 -26.15 12.84
C LYS A 68 -27.55 -27.48 12.25
N ALA A 69 -28.81 -27.85 12.49
CA ALA A 69 -29.41 -29.07 11.92
C ALA A 69 -29.69 -28.94 10.42
N ASN A 70 -29.96 -27.72 9.93
CA ASN A 70 -30.16 -27.46 8.51
C ASN A 70 -28.81 -27.40 7.75
N ASP A 71 -27.74 -26.94 8.39
CA ASP A 71 -26.35 -26.96 7.86
C ASP A 71 -25.81 -28.39 7.67
N LEU A 72 -26.37 -29.38 8.37
CA LEU A 72 -26.06 -30.80 8.19
C LEU A 72 -26.66 -31.39 6.89
N LEU A 73 -27.75 -30.79 6.37
CA LEU A 73 -28.49 -31.30 5.20
C LEU A 73 -28.36 -30.40 3.97
N ASN A 74 -28.12 -29.11 4.16
CA ASN A 74 -27.92 -28.11 3.11
C ASN A 74 -26.58 -27.38 3.36
N SER A 75 -25.89 -26.96 2.30
CA SER A 75 -24.72 -26.10 2.46
C SER A 75 -25.14 -24.76 3.07
N PHE A 76 -24.43 -24.32 4.11
CA PHE A 76 -24.58 -22.98 4.73
C PHE A 76 -24.57 -21.86 3.67
N PHE A 77 -23.78 -22.02 2.60
CA PHE A 77 -23.61 -21.02 1.54
C PHE A 77 -24.66 -21.09 0.43
N ALA A 78 -25.51 -22.12 0.37
CA ALA A 78 -26.38 -22.35 -0.78
C ALA A 78 -27.31 -21.16 -1.08
N ARG A 79 -27.95 -20.60 -0.03
CA ARG A 79 -28.86 -19.45 -0.17
C ARG A 79 -28.13 -18.19 -0.62
N ASP A 80 -26.93 -17.95 -0.12
CA ASP A 80 -26.11 -16.81 -0.50
C ASP A 80 -25.65 -16.93 -1.95
N LEU A 81 -25.28 -18.14 -2.39
CA LEU A 81 -24.93 -18.42 -3.79
C LEU A 81 -26.13 -18.25 -4.72
N GLU A 82 -27.32 -18.71 -4.35
CA GLU A 82 -28.57 -18.47 -5.12
C GLU A 82 -28.87 -16.96 -5.26
N ARG A 83 -28.67 -16.20 -4.16
CA ARG A 83 -28.82 -14.74 -4.17
C ARG A 83 -27.79 -14.09 -5.09
N ILE A 84 -26.54 -14.54 -5.05
CA ILE A 84 -25.47 -14.07 -5.94
C ILE A 84 -25.84 -14.35 -7.41
N ILE A 85 -26.27 -15.57 -7.74
CA ILE A 85 -26.68 -15.95 -9.11
C ILE A 85 -27.83 -15.07 -9.59
N SER A 86 -28.85 -14.88 -8.76
CA SER A 86 -30.02 -14.05 -9.09
C SER A 86 -29.64 -12.59 -9.34
N ASN A 87 -28.77 -12.04 -8.50
CA ASN A 87 -28.22 -10.70 -8.64
C ASN A 87 -27.35 -10.55 -9.90
N VAL A 88 -26.53 -11.55 -10.24
CA VAL A 88 -25.75 -11.55 -11.47
C VAL A 88 -26.66 -11.58 -12.70
N LYS A 89 -27.71 -12.40 -12.70
CA LYS A 89 -28.71 -12.46 -13.80
C LYS A 89 -29.40 -11.11 -14.05
N THR A 90 -29.60 -10.30 -13.03
CA THR A 90 -30.24 -8.97 -13.12
C THR A 90 -29.24 -7.81 -13.23
N ASN A 91 -27.94 -8.10 -13.38
CA ASN A 91 -26.86 -7.12 -13.39
C ASN A 91 -26.83 -6.23 -12.13
N ASN A 92 -27.21 -6.80 -10.98
CA ASN A 92 -27.29 -6.17 -9.67
C ASN A 92 -26.21 -6.70 -8.72
N PHE A 93 -24.94 -6.57 -9.10
CA PHE A 93 -23.80 -7.00 -8.29
C PHE A 93 -22.73 -5.92 -8.21
N GLY A 94 -21.95 -5.93 -7.13
CA GLY A 94 -20.92 -4.93 -6.88
C GLY A 94 -19.61 -5.22 -7.60
N VAL A 95 -18.80 -4.17 -7.79
CA VAL A 95 -17.47 -4.22 -8.42
C VAL A 95 -16.50 -5.22 -7.77
N SER A 96 -16.69 -5.54 -6.48
CA SER A 96 -15.86 -6.54 -5.79
C SER A 96 -16.18 -7.96 -6.25
N LEU A 97 -17.45 -8.32 -6.45
CA LEU A 97 -17.79 -9.66 -6.96
C LEU A 97 -17.25 -9.83 -8.38
N ASP A 98 -17.39 -8.80 -9.21
CA ASP A 98 -16.83 -8.76 -10.56
C ASP A 98 -15.31 -9.02 -10.53
N ALA A 99 -14.57 -8.25 -9.72
CA ALA A 99 -13.13 -8.40 -9.56
C ALA A 99 -12.71 -9.75 -8.95
N TYR A 100 -13.55 -10.36 -8.11
CA TYR A 100 -13.29 -11.67 -7.52
C TYR A 100 -13.39 -12.80 -8.55
N VAL A 101 -14.39 -12.71 -9.42
CA VAL A 101 -14.69 -13.75 -10.42
C VAL A 101 -13.82 -13.58 -11.67
N GLU A 102 -13.37 -12.37 -11.98
CA GLU A 102 -12.51 -12.10 -13.13
C GLU A 102 -11.24 -12.97 -13.11
N HIS A 103 -11.08 -13.86 -14.10
CA HIS A 103 -9.96 -14.81 -14.17
C HIS A 103 -8.64 -14.15 -14.62
N ASN A 104 -8.70 -12.92 -15.12
CA ASN A 104 -7.56 -12.17 -15.61
C ASN A 104 -6.95 -11.31 -14.50
N ALA A 105 -6.38 -11.94 -13.48
CA ALA A 105 -5.41 -11.22 -12.67
C ALA A 105 -4.25 -10.83 -13.59
N ALA A 106 -3.95 -9.53 -13.68
CA ALA A 106 -2.82 -8.99 -14.44
C ALA A 106 -1.47 -9.64 -14.04
N GLU A 107 -0.38 -9.21 -14.67
CA GLU A 107 0.98 -9.65 -14.28
C GLU A 107 1.18 -9.55 -12.77
N ARG A 108 1.39 -10.71 -12.13
CA ARG A 108 1.55 -10.80 -10.67
C ARG A 108 2.97 -10.42 -10.30
N ILE A 109 3.12 -9.47 -9.39
CA ILE A 109 4.42 -9.07 -8.84
C ILE A 109 4.67 -9.84 -7.54
N ASN A 110 5.79 -10.57 -7.46
CA ASN A 110 6.24 -11.14 -6.20
C ASN A 110 7.01 -10.07 -5.40
N ILE A 111 6.31 -9.41 -4.47
CA ILE A 111 6.87 -8.36 -3.63
C ILE A 111 7.96 -8.85 -2.67
N GLU A 112 8.00 -10.15 -2.33
CA GLU A 112 9.05 -10.68 -1.41
C GLU A 112 10.44 -10.68 -2.04
N THR A 113 10.52 -10.56 -3.37
CA THR A 113 11.78 -10.64 -4.12
C THR A 113 12.00 -9.43 -5.03
N ASN A 114 11.15 -8.40 -4.95
CA ASN A 114 11.18 -7.27 -5.87
C ASN A 114 11.40 -5.96 -5.10
N LYS A 115 12.67 -5.51 -5.09
CA LYS A 115 13.09 -4.29 -4.39
C LYS A 115 12.46 -3.04 -4.98
N GLU A 116 12.32 -2.97 -6.30
CA GLU A 116 11.72 -1.82 -6.98
C GLU A 116 10.24 -1.66 -6.61
N ALA A 117 9.48 -2.76 -6.59
CA ALA A 117 8.08 -2.75 -6.18
C ALA A 117 7.93 -2.36 -4.70
N LEU A 118 8.79 -2.89 -3.82
CA LEU A 118 8.80 -2.48 -2.41
C LEU A 118 9.15 -0.99 -2.25
N PHE A 119 10.15 -0.50 -2.99
CA PHE A 119 10.53 0.91 -2.99
C PHE A 119 9.37 1.81 -3.40
N GLU A 120 8.59 1.41 -4.42
CA GLU A 120 7.39 2.12 -4.84
C GLU A 120 6.28 2.05 -3.78
N ILE A 121 6.03 0.90 -3.17
CA ILE A 121 5.00 0.76 -2.13
C ILE A 121 5.33 1.59 -0.87
N PHE A 122 6.62 1.75 -0.55
CA PHE A 122 7.07 2.60 0.54
C PHE A 122 7.17 4.09 0.17
N ASP A 123 6.69 4.51 -1.00
CA ASP A 123 6.56 5.94 -1.33
C ASP A 123 5.68 6.63 -0.26
N PRO A 124 6.13 7.75 0.34
CA PRO A 124 5.38 8.46 1.36
C PRO A 124 3.98 8.91 0.95
N SER A 125 3.70 9.02 -0.35
CA SER A 125 2.36 9.32 -0.86
C SER A 125 1.34 8.20 -0.63
N HIS A 126 1.79 6.98 -0.32
CA HIS A 126 0.94 5.83 0.03
C HIS A 126 0.77 5.63 1.54
N LEU A 127 1.46 6.42 2.36
CA LEU A 127 1.33 6.35 3.82
C LEU A 127 0.04 7.04 4.27
N PRO A 128 -0.83 6.38 5.05
CA PRO A 128 -1.99 7.05 5.62
C PRO A 128 -1.58 7.99 6.76
N TYR A 129 -2.22 9.15 6.84
CA TYR A 129 -2.01 10.09 7.96
C TYR A 129 -2.43 9.54 9.32
N GLY A 130 -3.34 8.56 9.33
CA GLY A 130 -3.82 7.93 10.56
C GLY A 130 -3.07 6.65 10.90
N LYS A 131 -2.59 6.59 12.13
CA LYS A 131 -1.92 5.43 12.72
C LYS A 131 -2.48 5.14 14.11
N TRP A 132 -2.65 3.87 14.46
CA TRP A 132 -3.18 3.52 15.77
C TRP A 132 -2.15 3.83 16.89
N PRO A 133 -2.55 4.47 18.00
CA PRO A 133 -1.64 4.87 19.08
C PRO A 133 -1.24 3.70 20.02
N ASN A 134 -0.80 2.57 19.47
CA ASN A 134 -0.31 1.42 20.26
C ASN A 134 1.16 1.55 20.66
N GLY A 135 1.92 2.46 20.03
CA GLY A 135 3.33 2.70 20.33
C GLY A 135 4.31 1.67 19.78
N TYR A 136 3.84 0.71 18.97
CA TYR A 136 4.67 -0.28 18.31
C TYR A 136 4.76 0.04 16.81
N PRO A 137 5.95 -0.04 16.19
CA PRO A 137 6.06 0.11 14.74
C PRO A 137 5.37 -1.05 14.04
N ALA A 138 4.75 -0.78 12.89
CA ALA A 138 4.27 -1.83 12.02
C ALA A 138 5.46 -2.65 11.50
N ARG A 139 5.25 -3.96 11.32
CA ARG A 139 6.19 -4.81 10.58
C ARG A 139 6.17 -4.44 9.10
N SER A 140 7.26 -4.67 8.37
CA SER A 140 7.38 -4.30 6.95
C SER A 140 6.19 -4.75 6.11
N MET A 141 5.82 -6.03 6.18
CA MET A 141 4.69 -6.55 5.41
C MET A 141 3.32 -6.09 5.90
N GLN A 142 3.21 -5.66 7.16
CA GLN A 142 1.98 -5.02 7.65
C GLN A 142 1.87 -3.62 7.06
N GLN A 143 2.95 -2.82 7.04
CA GLN A 143 2.93 -1.50 6.43
C GLN A 143 2.66 -1.59 4.92
N VAL A 144 3.27 -2.54 4.21
CA VAL A 144 2.95 -2.83 2.81
C VAL A 144 1.44 -3.08 2.63
N ALA A 145 0.85 -3.90 3.50
CA ALA A 145 -0.58 -4.17 3.47
C ALA A 145 -1.43 -2.92 3.73
N VAL A 146 -1.06 -2.09 4.71
CA VAL A 146 -1.74 -0.82 4.99
C VAL A 146 -1.65 0.11 3.78
N ASN A 147 -0.43 0.37 3.27
CA ASN A 147 -0.19 1.28 2.16
C ASN A 147 -1.00 0.89 0.92
N ILE A 148 -0.98 -0.40 0.53
CA ILE A 148 -1.77 -0.89 -0.60
C ILE A 148 -3.27 -0.77 -0.34
N SER A 149 -3.73 -1.11 0.87
CA SER A 149 -5.16 -1.10 1.21
C SER A 149 -5.76 0.30 1.31
N MET A 150 -4.96 1.28 1.71
CA MET A 150 -5.39 2.67 1.92
C MET A 150 -5.11 3.57 0.72
N ASP A 151 -4.27 3.14 -0.23
CA ASP A 151 -4.00 3.90 -1.44
C ASP A 151 -5.24 4.02 -2.33
N ARG A 152 -5.56 5.26 -2.70
CA ARG A 152 -6.71 5.62 -3.55
C ARG A 152 -6.29 5.97 -4.98
N GLN A 153 -5.05 5.68 -5.38
CA GLN A 153 -4.47 6.10 -6.65
C GLN A 153 -3.89 4.92 -7.43
N LYS A 154 -2.60 4.62 -7.23
CA LYS A 154 -1.80 3.75 -8.10
C LYS A 154 -1.86 2.29 -7.67
N LEU A 155 -1.93 2.03 -6.38
CA LEU A 155 -1.90 0.70 -5.78
C LEU A 155 -3.30 0.16 -5.49
N THR A 156 -4.34 0.98 -5.63
CA THR A 156 -5.74 0.64 -5.32
C THR A 156 -6.14 -0.72 -5.89
N GLN A 157 -6.50 -1.63 -5.00
CA GLN A 157 -7.05 -2.93 -5.35
C GLN A 157 -8.52 -3.00 -4.93
N LYS A 158 -9.40 -3.44 -5.84
CA LYS A 158 -10.82 -3.70 -5.51
C LYS A 158 -10.96 -4.81 -4.46
N ILE A 159 -10.03 -5.77 -4.47
CA ILE A 159 -9.91 -6.85 -3.49
C ILE A 159 -8.45 -6.98 -3.11
N PHE A 160 -8.19 -6.97 -1.82
CA PHE A 160 -6.86 -7.19 -1.27
C PHE A 160 -6.93 -8.28 -0.20
N SER A 161 -6.00 -9.24 -0.28
CA SER A 161 -5.94 -10.38 0.64
C SER A 161 -4.62 -10.36 1.39
N VAL A 162 -4.69 -10.47 2.71
CA VAL A 162 -3.51 -10.53 3.58
C VAL A 162 -3.44 -11.89 4.25
N ASN A 163 -2.43 -12.64 3.88
CA ASN A 163 -2.08 -13.88 4.58
C ASN A 163 -1.37 -13.54 5.90
N GLY A 164 -1.76 -14.21 6.97
CA GLY A 164 -1.14 -14.01 8.28
C GLY A 164 -1.18 -15.30 9.07
N PRO A 165 -0.03 -15.94 9.32
CA PRO A 165 0.06 -17.02 10.29
C PRO A 165 -0.47 -16.62 11.69
N PRO A 166 -0.77 -17.59 12.57
CA PRO A 166 -1.14 -17.29 13.95
C PRO A 166 -0.06 -16.41 14.63
N GLY A 167 -0.49 -15.35 15.33
CA GLY A 167 0.41 -14.44 16.05
C GLY A 167 1.10 -13.36 15.20
N THR A 168 0.80 -13.21 13.90
CA THR A 168 1.41 -12.16 13.05
C THR A 168 0.73 -10.79 13.12
N GLY A 169 -0.02 -10.52 14.19
CA GLY A 169 -0.58 -9.20 14.45
C GLY A 169 -1.66 -8.71 13.46
N LYS A 170 -2.50 -9.60 12.91
CA LYS A 170 -3.63 -9.20 12.03
C LYS A 170 -4.52 -8.12 12.65
N THR A 171 -4.73 -8.18 13.97
CA THR A 171 -5.51 -7.17 14.71
C THR A 171 -4.80 -5.81 14.71
N PHE A 172 -3.46 -5.78 14.75
CA PHE A 172 -2.70 -4.52 14.65
C PHE A 172 -2.86 -3.90 13.26
N LEU A 173 -2.77 -4.71 12.21
CA LEU A 173 -3.03 -4.26 10.84
C LEU A 173 -4.43 -3.63 10.71
N LEU A 174 -5.46 -4.29 11.25
CA LEU A 174 -6.83 -3.76 11.22
C LEU A 174 -6.97 -2.44 11.99
N LYS A 175 -6.29 -2.30 13.13
CA LYS A 175 -6.27 -1.07 13.93
C LYS A 175 -5.71 0.11 13.13
N ASP A 176 -4.62 -0.08 12.39
CA ASP A 176 -4.05 0.97 11.55
C ASP A 176 -4.99 1.36 10.39
N ILE A 177 -5.67 0.39 9.75
CA ILE A 177 -6.70 0.68 8.73
C ILE A 177 -7.87 1.48 9.30
N ILE A 178 -8.31 1.16 10.53
CA ILE A 178 -9.37 1.90 11.22
C ILE A 178 -8.92 3.33 11.52
N ALA A 179 -7.70 3.51 12.05
CA ALA A 179 -7.16 4.83 12.35
C ALA A 179 -7.01 5.68 11.09
N ALA A 180 -6.49 5.11 10.01
CA ALA A 180 -6.37 5.76 8.71
C ALA A 180 -7.72 6.24 8.19
N ASN A 181 -8.74 5.37 8.17
CA ASN A 181 -10.10 5.74 7.77
C ASN A 181 -10.72 6.83 8.65
N LEU A 182 -10.45 6.80 9.96
CA LEU A 182 -10.97 7.81 10.89
C LEU A 182 -10.39 9.20 10.62
N VAL A 183 -9.09 9.30 10.33
CA VAL A 183 -8.42 10.57 9.98
C VAL A 183 -8.97 11.11 8.66
N GLU A 184 -9.10 10.27 7.63
CA GLU A 184 -9.67 10.68 6.35
C GLU A 184 -11.13 11.14 6.47
N ARG A 185 -11.92 10.45 7.29
CA ARG A 185 -13.29 10.89 7.60
C ARG A 185 -13.29 12.23 8.35
N ALA A 186 -12.36 12.43 9.29
CA ALA A 186 -12.20 13.69 10.02
C ALA A 186 -11.81 14.84 9.09
N LEU A 187 -10.95 14.58 8.10
CA LEU A 187 -10.60 15.53 7.05
C LEU A 187 -11.83 16.03 6.31
N LEU A 188 -12.66 15.10 5.81
CA LEU A 188 -13.93 15.48 5.16
C LEU A 188 -14.89 16.19 6.10
N LEU A 189 -14.99 15.76 7.37
CA LEU A 189 -15.83 16.44 8.35
C LEU A 189 -15.39 17.91 8.57
N SER A 190 -14.09 18.17 8.51
CA SER A 190 -13.54 19.52 8.64
C SER A 190 -13.87 20.44 7.45
N GLU A 191 -14.30 19.90 6.30
CA GLU A 191 -14.71 20.72 5.15
C GLU A 191 -16.09 21.38 5.37
N PHE A 192 -16.95 20.77 6.18
CA PHE A 192 -18.29 21.32 6.43
C PHE A 192 -18.23 22.60 7.26
N GLU A 193 -19.00 23.62 6.87
CA GLU A 193 -19.07 24.87 7.62
C GLU A 193 -19.76 24.65 8.97
N ARG A 194 -20.82 23.84 8.99
CA ARG A 194 -21.55 23.43 10.19
C ARG A 194 -21.63 21.91 10.28
N PRO A 195 -21.64 21.32 11.49
CA PRO A 195 -21.81 19.88 11.67
C PRO A 195 -23.10 19.31 11.05
N ASP A 196 -24.18 20.11 11.03
CA ASP A 196 -25.45 19.72 10.41
C ASP A 196 -25.33 19.49 8.90
N ASP A 197 -24.38 20.14 8.24
CA ASP A 197 -24.21 20.04 6.78
C ASP A 197 -23.75 18.63 6.36
N ALA A 198 -23.25 17.83 7.31
CA ALA A 198 -22.93 16.43 7.10
C ALA A 198 -24.18 15.54 6.94
N PHE A 199 -25.37 16.04 7.28
CA PHE A 199 -26.64 15.35 7.16
C PHE A 199 -27.49 15.95 6.04
N THR A 200 -28.14 15.08 5.27
CA THR A 200 -28.87 15.47 4.06
C THR A 200 -30.38 15.37 4.29
N ASN A 201 -31.07 14.49 3.58
CA ASN A 201 -32.52 14.35 3.64
C ASN A 201 -32.97 13.44 4.80
N GLU A 202 -34.21 13.64 5.25
CA GLU A 202 -34.86 12.70 6.16
C GLU A 202 -35.15 11.38 5.44
N ILE A 203 -34.91 10.26 6.10
CA ILE A 203 -35.07 8.90 5.54
C ILE A 203 -36.09 8.05 6.31
N GLY A 204 -36.55 8.52 7.48
CA GLY A 204 -37.60 7.86 8.24
C GLY A 204 -37.66 8.28 9.69
N THR A 205 -38.46 7.56 10.47
CA THR A 205 -38.59 7.75 11.91
C THR A 205 -38.47 6.40 12.59
N ILE A 206 -37.71 6.33 13.69
CA ILE A 206 -37.65 5.15 14.55
C ILE A 206 -38.31 5.46 15.89
N THR A 207 -39.08 4.51 16.43
CA THR A 207 -39.68 4.61 17.76
C THR A 207 -38.96 3.66 18.71
N TYR A 208 -38.38 4.20 19.79
CA TYR A 208 -37.78 3.38 20.85
C TYR A 208 -38.34 3.79 22.22
N LYS A 209 -38.92 2.82 22.95
CA LYS A 209 -39.57 3.04 24.26
C LYS A 209 -40.58 4.21 24.25
N GLY A 210 -41.31 4.39 23.15
CA GLY A 210 -42.32 5.44 22.97
C GLY A 210 -41.78 6.82 22.55
N PHE A 211 -40.49 6.92 22.20
CA PHE A 211 -39.88 8.14 21.69
C PHE A 211 -39.57 8.00 20.20
N ASP A 212 -40.10 8.94 19.42
CA ASP A 212 -39.90 9.01 17.98
C ASP A 212 -38.67 9.86 17.66
N SER A 213 -37.76 9.29 16.88
CA SER A 213 -36.54 9.95 16.40
C SER A 213 -36.51 9.94 14.87
N THR A 214 -36.52 11.13 14.27
CA THR A 214 -36.27 11.31 12.83
C THR A 214 -34.84 10.90 12.46
N LEU A 215 -34.71 10.01 11.49
CA LEU A 215 -33.45 9.62 10.87
C LEU A 215 -33.16 10.53 9.69
N LYS A 216 -31.94 11.09 9.66
CA LYS A 216 -31.39 11.78 8.49
C LYS A 216 -30.33 10.91 7.83
N ASP A 217 -30.27 10.97 6.52
CA ASP A 217 -29.15 10.43 5.77
C ASP A 217 -27.90 11.30 5.97
N ILE A 218 -26.73 10.74 5.66
CA ILE A 218 -25.44 11.44 5.71
C ILE A 218 -24.93 11.76 4.30
N ASP A 219 -24.06 12.77 4.17
CA ASP A 219 -23.36 13.08 2.93
C ASP A 219 -22.71 11.80 2.36
N ASN A 220 -22.95 11.52 1.08
CA ASN A 220 -22.45 10.31 0.42
C ASN A 220 -20.93 10.18 0.50
N ARG A 221 -20.19 11.29 0.56
CA ARG A 221 -18.72 11.29 0.73
C ARG A 221 -18.30 10.67 2.05
N LEU A 222 -19.11 10.81 3.11
CA LEU A 222 -18.84 10.19 4.41
C LEU A 222 -19.16 8.70 4.43
N LYS A 223 -20.04 8.21 3.56
CA LYS A 223 -20.42 6.79 3.48
C LYS A 223 -19.27 5.91 2.99
N GLU A 224 -18.32 6.47 2.25
CA GLU A 224 -17.12 5.76 1.77
C GLU A 224 -16.20 5.28 2.92
N TYR A 225 -16.32 5.87 4.11
CA TYR A 225 -15.50 5.55 5.28
C TYR A 225 -16.19 4.57 6.24
N GLY A 226 -17.31 3.97 5.81
CA GLY A 226 -17.95 2.88 6.55
C GLY A 226 -17.11 1.61 6.47
N ILE A 227 -16.81 1.00 7.63
CA ILE A 227 -16.07 -0.26 7.70
C ILE A 227 -17.04 -1.36 8.12
N LEU A 228 -17.15 -2.41 7.28
CA LEU A 228 -17.84 -3.64 7.63
C LEU A 228 -16.81 -4.73 7.92
N VAL A 229 -16.80 -5.23 9.14
CA VAL A 229 -15.98 -6.38 9.54
C VAL A 229 -16.88 -7.61 9.60
N ALA A 230 -16.59 -8.61 8.78
CA ALA A 230 -17.31 -9.89 8.75
C ALA A 230 -16.36 -11.06 9.04
N SER A 231 -16.87 -12.09 9.71
CA SER A 231 -16.17 -13.34 9.97
C SER A 231 -17.18 -14.48 10.05
N ASN A 232 -16.75 -15.69 9.68
CA ASN A 232 -17.51 -16.91 9.96
C ASN A 232 -17.44 -17.35 11.44
N ASN A 233 -16.66 -16.62 12.26
CA ASN A 233 -16.57 -16.83 13.70
C ASN A 233 -17.03 -15.58 14.45
N ASN A 234 -18.26 -15.62 14.96
CA ASN A 234 -18.87 -14.52 15.73
C ASN A 234 -18.03 -14.12 16.96
N ALA A 235 -17.33 -15.07 17.60
CA ALA A 235 -16.46 -14.76 18.73
C ALA A 235 -15.25 -13.91 18.30
N ALA A 236 -14.72 -14.12 17.09
CA ALA A 236 -13.60 -13.32 16.57
C ALA A 236 -14.02 -11.86 16.33
N VAL A 237 -15.19 -11.64 15.71
CA VAL A 237 -15.74 -10.28 15.50
C VAL A 237 -16.02 -9.60 16.84
N LYS A 238 -16.62 -10.33 17.80
CA LYS A 238 -16.85 -9.80 19.14
C LYS A 238 -15.53 -9.39 19.80
N ASN A 239 -14.51 -10.25 19.79
CA ASN A 239 -13.23 -9.99 20.42
C ASN A 239 -12.52 -8.76 19.83
N ILE A 240 -12.48 -8.64 18.51
CA ILE A 240 -11.94 -7.44 17.85
C ILE A 240 -12.70 -6.20 18.31
N THR A 241 -14.04 -6.26 18.26
CA THR A 241 -14.92 -5.12 18.59
C THR A 241 -14.74 -4.63 20.03
N ILE A 242 -14.63 -5.54 21.00
CA ILE A 242 -14.47 -5.17 22.41
C ILE A 242 -13.03 -4.79 22.77
N GLU A 243 -12.03 -5.16 21.96
CA GLU A 243 -10.62 -4.84 22.22
C GLU A 243 -10.28 -3.40 21.82
N LEU A 244 -10.89 -2.89 20.74
CA LEU A 244 -10.59 -1.55 20.20
C LEU A 244 -10.74 -0.43 21.25
N PRO A 245 -11.80 -0.38 22.08
CA PRO A 245 -11.98 0.71 23.03
C PRO A 245 -11.12 0.60 24.29
N LYS A 246 -10.54 -0.57 24.60
CA LYS A 246 -9.84 -0.79 25.88
C LYS A 246 -8.59 0.05 26.00
N LYS A 247 -8.28 0.59 27.18
CA LYS A 247 -7.02 1.32 27.43
C LYS A 247 -5.79 0.45 27.17
N SER A 248 -5.89 -0.87 27.33
CA SER A 248 -4.81 -1.82 27.00
C SER A 248 -4.45 -1.86 25.51
N SER A 249 -5.31 -1.35 24.63
CA SER A 249 -5.04 -1.23 23.19
C SER A 249 -4.13 -0.05 22.84
N LEU A 250 -3.83 0.84 23.80
CA LEU A 250 -2.99 2.01 23.65
C LEU A 250 -1.63 1.84 24.34
N LYS A 251 -0.62 2.57 23.86
CA LYS A 251 0.65 2.72 24.57
C LYS A 251 0.40 3.37 25.93
N SER A 252 1.20 3.00 26.95
CA SER A 252 1.06 3.54 28.31
C SER A 252 1.03 5.07 28.38
N GLU A 253 1.83 5.73 27.54
CA GLU A 253 1.91 7.20 27.46
C GLU A 253 0.58 7.86 27.04
N TYR A 254 -0.30 7.13 26.36
CA TYR A 254 -1.54 7.64 25.80
C TYR A 254 -2.80 7.30 26.62
N LYS A 255 -2.71 6.36 27.57
CA LYS A 255 -3.87 5.81 28.29
C LYS A 255 -4.68 6.83 29.09
N ASP A 256 -4.02 7.89 29.56
CA ASP A 256 -4.64 8.95 30.36
C ASP A 256 -4.94 10.22 29.55
N GLN A 257 -4.60 10.21 28.26
CA GLN A 257 -4.75 11.38 27.37
C GLN A 257 -6.01 11.28 26.51
N TYR A 258 -6.42 10.06 26.15
CA TYR A 258 -7.64 9.81 25.39
C TYR A 258 -8.82 9.52 26.34
N THR A 259 -9.80 10.43 26.37
CA THR A 259 -11.00 10.35 27.22
C THR A 259 -12.27 10.61 26.40
N TYR A 260 -12.37 10.01 25.21
CA TYR A 260 -13.48 10.27 24.29
C TYR A 260 -14.76 9.53 24.70
N PHE A 261 -15.60 10.14 25.53
CA PHE A 261 -16.78 9.49 26.13
C PHE A 261 -16.41 8.16 26.81
N ASP A 262 -15.24 8.11 27.45
CA ASP A 262 -14.71 6.94 28.14
C ASP A 262 -15.64 6.47 29.26
N ASP A 263 -16.25 7.37 30.03
CA ASP A 263 -17.27 7.05 31.03
C ASP A 263 -18.43 6.21 30.46
N LEU A 264 -18.84 6.52 29.22
CA LEU A 264 -19.90 5.77 28.53
C LEU A 264 -19.40 4.44 28.01
N SER A 265 -18.24 4.48 27.36
CA SER A 265 -17.61 3.27 26.84
C SER A 265 -17.32 2.25 27.97
N ASN A 266 -16.90 2.72 29.14
CA ASN A 266 -16.68 1.91 30.33
C ASN A 266 -17.97 1.21 30.79
N ARG A 267 -19.12 1.90 30.75
CA ARG A 267 -20.41 1.28 31.08
C ARG A 267 -20.88 0.29 30.04
N ILE A 268 -20.70 0.60 28.75
CA ILE A 268 -21.11 -0.29 27.65
C ILE A 268 -20.30 -1.58 27.64
N LEU A 269 -19.01 -1.50 27.97
CA LEU A 269 -18.09 -2.64 27.92
C LEU A 269 -17.79 -3.29 29.28
N ASP A 270 -18.20 -2.66 30.37
CA ASP A 270 -17.85 -3.06 31.75
C ASP A 270 -16.34 -3.26 31.94
N ASP A 271 -15.54 -2.31 31.42
CA ASP A 271 -14.06 -2.36 31.43
C ASP A 271 -13.47 -0.94 31.36
N GLU A 272 -12.16 -0.78 31.59
CA GLU A 272 -11.46 0.50 31.41
C GLU A 272 -11.14 0.77 29.93
N THR A 273 -11.71 1.84 29.39
CA THR A 273 -11.65 2.21 27.98
C THR A 273 -11.11 3.63 27.80
N TRP A 274 -10.54 3.91 26.63
CA TRP A 274 -10.06 5.24 26.26
C TRP A 274 -11.12 6.06 25.51
N GLY A 275 -12.18 5.40 25.04
CA GLY A 275 -13.32 6.08 24.44
C GLY A 275 -14.22 5.19 23.60
N ILE A 276 -15.38 5.72 23.24
CA ILE A 276 -16.38 4.98 22.46
C ILE A 276 -16.03 4.94 20.97
N CYS A 277 -15.33 3.89 20.54
CA CYS A 277 -14.98 3.69 19.12
C CYS A 277 -15.59 2.44 18.49
N ALA A 278 -16.12 1.50 19.28
CA ALA A 278 -16.75 0.28 18.80
C ALA A 278 -17.71 -0.32 19.86
N ALA A 279 -18.73 -1.08 19.43
CA ALA A 279 -19.65 -1.80 20.32
C ALA A 279 -20.13 -3.11 19.69
N ALA A 280 -20.24 -4.18 20.48
CA ALA A 280 -20.54 -5.51 19.98
C ALA A 280 -22.06 -5.75 19.85
N LEU A 281 -22.66 -5.44 18.69
CA LEU A 281 -24.13 -5.46 18.51
C LEU A 281 -24.73 -6.77 17.95
N GLY A 282 -23.91 -7.76 17.58
CA GLY A 282 -24.31 -8.88 16.71
C GLY A 282 -25.47 -9.80 17.15
N ASN A 283 -26.16 -9.52 18.26
CA ASN A 283 -27.41 -10.17 18.64
C ASN A 283 -28.36 -9.15 19.32
N ARG A 284 -29.65 -9.49 19.41
CA ARG A 284 -30.68 -8.58 19.95
C ARG A 284 -30.43 -8.17 21.41
N LYS A 285 -29.89 -9.07 22.22
CA LYS A 285 -29.56 -8.80 23.62
C LYS A 285 -28.49 -7.70 23.71
N ASN A 286 -27.39 -7.86 22.99
CA ASN A 286 -26.35 -6.86 22.96
C ASN A 286 -26.84 -5.52 22.37
N CYS A 287 -27.72 -5.55 21.35
CA CYS A 287 -28.36 -4.33 20.85
C CYS A 287 -29.19 -3.63 21.94
N ALA A 288 -29.96 -4.38 22.72
CA ALA A 288 -30.78 -3.83 23.80
C ALA A 288 -29.91 -3.27 24.93
N GLU A 289 -28.89 -4.02 25.36
CA GLU A 289 -27.91 -3.58 26.37
C GLU A 289 -27.19 -2.30 25.92
N PHE A 290 -26.71 -2.26 24.68
CA PHE A 290 -26.10 -1.06 24.11
C PHE A 290 -27.10 0.11 24.08
N MET A 291 -28.32 -0.10 23.57
CA MET A 291 -29.32 0.98 23.48
C MET A 291 -29.72 1.51 24.85
N ASP A 292 -29.79 0.66 25.87
CA ASP A 292 -30.16 1.06 27.23
C ASP A 292 -29.06 1.86 27.94
N GLU A 293 -27.78 1.59 27.65
CA GLU A 293 -26.66 2.35 28.20
C GLU A 293 -26.29 3.58 27.35
N PHE A 294 -26.27 3.44 26.02
CA PHE A 294 -25.96 4.51 25.07
C PHE A 294 -27.09 5.53 24.98
N TRP A 295 -28.35 5.09 25.02
CA TRP A 295 -29.52 5.95 24.92
C TRP A 295 -30.51 5.69 26.08
N PRO A 296 -30.13 6.02 27.33
CA PRO A 296 -30.89 5.67 28.54
C PRO A 296 -32.18 6.49 28.63
N ILE A 297 -33.24 5.99 27.98
CA ILE A 297 -34.60 6.50 28.09
C ILE A 297 -35.26 5.79 29.27
N LYS A 298 -35.39 6.48 30.40
CA LYS A 298 -36.16 6.02 31.56
C LYS A 298 -37.35 6.95 31.83
N LEU A 299 -38.53 6.37 32.01
CA LEU A 299 -39.76 7.10 32.29
C LEU A 299 -39.82 7.65 33.72
N GLU A 300 -39.15 7.05 34.72
CA GLU A 300 -39.56 7.27 36.13
C GLU A 300 -38.51 7.58 37.23
N GLU A 301 -37.17 7.51 37.05
CA GLU A 301 -36.27 7.67 38.23
C GLU A 301 -35.03 8.58 38.07
N LYS A 302 -34.69 9.24 39.19
CA LYS A 302 -33.53 10.11 39.43
C LYS A 302 -32.28 9.26 39.65
N GLU A 303 -31.21 9.57 38.93
CA GLU A 303 -29.86 8.98 39.01
C GLU A 303 -29.65 7.59 38.38
N LYS A 304 -29.55 7.60 37.05
CA LYS A 304 -28.49 6.91 36.28
C LYS A 304 -27.99 7.87 35.20
N PHE A 305 -26.72 7.77 34.82
CA PHE A 305 -26.10 8.64 33.81
C PHE A 305 -26.98 8.71 32.56
N LYS A 306 -27.31 9.93 32.13
CA LYS A 306 -28.13 10.17 30.94
C LYS A 306 -27.18 10.63 29.86
N PHE A 307 -26.86 9.82 28.85
CA PHE A 307 -25.98 10.27 27.75
C PHE A 307 -26.50 11.56 27.10
N ASN A 308 -27.82 11.69 26.94
CA ASN A 308 -28.45 12.94 26.52
C ASN A 308 -28.17 14.11 27.49
N LYS A 309 -28.15 13.87 28.80
CA LYS A 309 -27.75 14.86 29.80
C LYS A 309 -26.24 15.11 29.74
N HIS A 310 -25.39 14.12 29.48
CA HIS A 310 -23.96 14.32 29.34
C HIS A 310 -23.61 15.11 28.07
N LEU A 311 -24.26 14.84 26.93
CA LEU A 311 -24.22 15.68 25.74
C LEU A 311 -24.76 17.09 26.02
N LEU A 312 -25.82 17.20 26.83
CA LEU A 312 -26.36 18.47 27.31
C LEU A 312 -25.42 19.18 28.29
N ASP A 313 -24.70 18.48 29.16
CA ASP A 313 -23.80 19.01 30.19
C ASP A 313 -22.48 19.45 29.52
N LEU A 314 -21.98 18.67 28.55
CA LEU A 314 -20.97 19.09 27.58
C LEU A 314 -21.42 20.37 26.85
N HIS A 315 -22.71 20.48 26.53
CA HIS A 315 -23.31 21.68 25.93
C HIS A 315 -23.58 22.83 26.93
N THR A 316 -23.76 22.60 28.23
CA THR A 316 -24.07 23.68 29.19
C THR A 316 -22.89 24.11 30.04
N GLY A 317 -21.73 23.44 29.89
CA GLY A 317 -20.66 23.49 30.87
C GLY A 317 -21.14 22.89 32.20
N ASN A 318 -20.20 22.41 33.02
CA ASN A 318 -20.50 21.93 34.37
C ASN A 318 -20.93 23.11 35.27
N GLY A 319 -22.17 23.58 35.14
CA GLY A 319 -22.90 24.21 36.24
C GLY A 319 -23.52 25.61 36.02
N GLU A 320 -23.04 26.48 35.13
CA GLU A 320 -23.44 27.91 35.27
C GLU A 320 -23.80 28.69 33.99
N LYS A 321 -23.52 28.21 32.75
CA LYS A 321 -23.87 28.99 31.54
C LYS A 321 -24.19 28.11 30.32
N LYS A 322 -25.48 27.99 29.98
CA LYS A 322 -25.94 27.31 28.75
C LYS A 322 -25.21 27.89 27.52
N ARG A 323 -24.49 27.05 26.75
CA ARG A 323 -23.88 27.49 25.48
C ARG A 323 -25.00 27.90 24.51
N THR A 324 -24.76 28.96 23.77
CA THR A 324 -25.63 29.45 22.70
C THR A 324 -25.27 28.77 21.37
N PRO A 325 -26.13 28.83 20.33
CA PRO A 325 -25.77 28.39 18.98
C PRO A 325 -24.46 28.99 18.48
N ALA A 326 -24.24 30.27 18.80
CA ALA A 326 -23.02 30.99 18.46
C ALA A 326 -21.80 30.41 19.18
N ASP A 327 -21.94 29.98 20.43
CA ASP A 327 -20.87 29.29 21.15
C ASP A 327 -20.58 27.92 20.52
N CYS A 328 -21.60 27.14 20.15
CA CYS A 328 -21.41 25.84 19.47
C CYS A 328 -20.74 25.99 18.10
N GLU A 329 -21.13 26.99 17.31
CA GLU A 329 -20.48 27.31 16.05
C GLU A 329 -19.02 27.75 16.28
N LYS A 330 -18.77 28.55 17.33
CA LYS A 330 -17.42 28.95 17.74
C LYS A 330 -16.57 27.72 18.12
N TYR A 331 -17.07 26.81 18.95
CA TYR A 331 -16.35 25.60 19.33
C TYR A 331 -16.09 24.68 18.14
N TRP A 332 -17.04 24.57 17.20
CA TRP A 332 -16.82 23.83 15.96
C TRP A 332 -15.68 24.45 15.13
N LYS A 333 -15.67 25.78 14.98
CA LYS A 333 -14.58 26.49 14.28
C LYS A 333 -13.23 26.32 14.99
N GLU A 334 -13.21 26.37 16.32
CA GLU A 334 -12.00 26.12 17.13
C GLU A 334 -11.49 24.68 16.94
N ALA A 335 -12.38 23.68 17.03
CA ALA A 335 -12.01 22.27 16.82
C ALA A 335 -11.52 22.02 15.38
N LYS A 336 -12.16 22.62 14.38
CA LYS A 336 -11.68 22.63 12.98
C LYS A 336 -10.28 23.24 12.88
N SER A 337 -10.05 24.40 13.49
CA SER A 337 -8.73 25.07 13.47
C SER A 337 -7.64 24.16 14.04
N LYS A 338 -7.89 23.59 15.23
CA LYS A 338 -6.94 22.66 15.88
C LYS A 338 -6.66 21.44 15.01
N PHE A 339 -7.70 20.84 14.43
CA PHE A 339 -7.54 19.69 13.52
C PHE A 339 -6.72 20.06 12.27
N ILE A 340 -6.98 21.23 11.67
CA ILE A 340 -6.24 21.72 10.51
C ILE A 340 -4.78 22.02 10.86
N GLU A 341 -4.52 22.62 12.03
CA GLU A 341 -3.15 22.86 12.52
C GLU A 341 -2.38 21.54 12.72
N ALA A 342 -3.02 20.54 13.32
CA ALA A 342 -2.49 19.19 13.43
C ALA A 342 -2.22 18.55 12.06
N LEU A 343 -3.18 18.65 11.13
CA LEU A 343 -3.04 18.15 9.77
C LEU A 343 -1.86 18.80 9.05
N GLN A 344 -1.70 20.13 9.17
CA GLN A 344 -0.58 20.86 8.57
C GLN A 344 0.76 20.42 9.13
N ALA A 345 0.85 20.14 10.43
CA ALA A 345 2.06 19.61 11.04
C ALA A 345 2.42 18.22 10.50
N VAL A 346 1.44 17.31 10.35
CA VAL A 346 1.67 15.99 9.71
C VAL A 346 2.06 16.14 8.24
N GLN A 347 1.38 17.01 7.49
CA GLN A 347 1.70 17.26 6.08
C GLN A 347 3.11 17.84 5.89
N ALA A 348 3.56 18.70 6.81
CA ALA A 348 4.93 19.21 6.79
C ALA A 348 5.95 18.09 7.01
N GLU A 349 5.71 17.18 7.97
CA GLU A 349 6.57 16.00 8.19
C GLU A 349 6.58 15.10 6.94
N TYR A 350 5.41 14.81 6.36
CA TYR A 350 5.31 14.03 5.12
C TYR A 350 6.01 14.71 3.94
N GLY A 351 6.02 16.05 3.90
CA GLY A 351 6.79 16.82 2.94
C GLY A 351 8.31 16.60 3.06
N GLU A 352 8.84 16.58 4.29
CA GLU A 352 10.25 16.25 4.56
C GLU A 352 10.57 14.79 4.16
N ILE A 353 9.70 13.84 4.52
CA ILE A 353 9.84 12.43 4.16
C ILE A 353 9.81 12.26 2.64
N ASN A 354 8.87 12.90 1.95
CA ASN A 354 8.80 12.85 0.48
C ASN A 354 10.05 13.45 -0.17
N ALA A 355 10.56 14.58 0.33
CA ALA A 355 11.82 15.14 -0.16
C ALA A 355 12.99 14.16 0.00
N CYS A 356 13.07 13.46 1.14
CA CYS A 356 14.02 12.38 1.36
C CYS A 356 13.85 11.23 0.35
N TYR A 357 12.62 10.78 0.15
CA TYR A 357 12.30 9.72 -0.81
C TYR A 357 12.68 10.08 -2.25
N GLN A 358 12.42 11.33 -2.69
CA GLN A 358 12.88 11.78 -4.00
C GLN A 358 14.40 11.76 -4.12
N LYS A 359 15.14 12.08 -3.06
CA LYS A 359 16.61 11.94 -3.04
C LYS A 359 17.08 10.49 -3.05
N LEU A 360 16.40 9.57 -2.37
CA LEU A 360 16.67 8.14 -2.49
C LEU A 360 16.43 7.63 -3.92
N LYS A 361 15.37 8.12 -4.57
CA LYS A 361 15.06 7.80 -5.97
C LYS A 361 16.13 8.33 -6.94
N GLU A 362 16.59 9.55 -6.74
CA GLU A 362 17.73 10.13 -7.48
C GLU A 362 18.99 9.27 -7.29
N ILE A 363 19.33 8.87 -6.05
CA ILE A 363 20.47 8.00 -5.74
C ILE A 363 20.36 6.67 -6.50
N ASN A 364 19.19 6.01 -6.48
CA ASN A 364 18.99 4.76 -7.20
C ASN A 364 19.18 4.92 -8.72
N GLY A 365 18.72 6.05 -9.27
CA GLY A 365 18.95 6.42 -10.67
C GLY A 365 20.44 6.58 -10.98
N TYR A 366 21.16 7.38 -10.18
CA TYR A 366 22.59 7.60 -10.36
C TYR A 366 23.43 6.33 -10.17
N LEU A 367 23.08 5.44 -9.24
CA LEU A 367 23.76 4.16 -9.05
C LEU A 367 23.59 3.24 -10.26
N LYS A 368 22.39 3.23 -10.86
CA LYS A 368 22.13 2.48 -12.10
C LYS A 368 22.95 3.06 -13.26
N ASP A 369 22.92 4.38 -13.44
CA ASP A 369 23.70 5.05 -14.47
C ASP A 369 25.21 4.82 -14.27
N GLN A 370 25.70 4.87 -13.03
CA GLN A 370 27.09 4.58 -12.70
C GLN A 370 27.48 3.16 -13.13
N ARG A 371 26.63 2.17 -12.82
CA ARG A 371 26.86 0.77 -13.20
C ARG A 371 26.90 0.60 -14.73
N ASP A 372 26.02 1.27 -15.45
CA ASP A 372 25.97 1.24 -16.92
C ASP A 372 27.23 1.88 -17.53
N LYS A 373 27.68 3.02 -16.98
CA LYS A 373 28.93 3.69 -17.40
C LYS A 373 30.16 2.83 -17.11
N GLU A 374 30.21 2.16 -15.97
CA GLU A 374 31.29 1.23 -15.61
C GLU A 374 31.33 0.01 -16.55
N ASN A 375 30.17 -0.50 -16.97
CA ASN A 375 30.08 -1.57 -17.95
C ASN A 375 30.58 -1.12 -19.32
N GLN A 376 30.15 0.06 -19.79
CA GLN A 376 30.66 0.65 -21.04
C GLN A 376 32.17 0.90 -20.98
N TYR A 377 32.70 1.35 -19.85
CA TYR A 377 34.13 1.54 -19.66
C TYR A 377 34.87 0.21 -19.77
N ARG A 378 34.37 -0.85 -19.13
CA ARG A 378 34.94 -2.21 -19.20
C ARG A 378 34.96 -2.76 -20.62
N GLU A 379 33.88 -2.58 -21.38
CA GLU A 379 33.81 -2.99 -22.79
C GLU A 379 34.82 -2.25 -23.66
N ASN A 380 34.89 -0.92 -23.52
CA ASN A 380 35.87 -0.11 -24.25
C ASN A 380 37.31 -0.41 -23.84
N ALA A 381 37.55 -0.80 -22.58
CA ALA A 381 38.88 -1.23 -22.13
C ALA A 381 39.30 -2.53 -22.84
N LYS A 382 38.42 -3.54 -22.89
CA LYS A 382 38.68 -4.78 -23.65
C LYS A 382 38.93 -4.51 -25.13
N PHE A 383 38.12 -3.64 -25.75
CA PHE A 383 38.32 -3.27 -27.14
C PHE A 383 39.65 -2.54 -27.38
N CYS A 384 40.09 -1.68 -26.46
CA CYS A 384 41.43 -1.12 -26.50
C CYS A 384 42.52 -2.19 -26.44
N ASP A 385 42.40 -3.17 -25.54
CA ASP A 385 43.37 -4.25 -25.40
C ASP A 385 43.48 -5.11 -26.68
N GLU A 386 42.34 -5.38 -27.33
CA GLU A 386 42.30 -6.05 -28.65
C GLU A 386 43.00 -5.25 -29.74
N LEU A 387 42.78 -3.93 -29.80
CA LEU A 387 43.46 -3.05 -30.76
C LEU A 387 44.98 -2.98 -30.51
N VAL A 388 45.40 -3.00 -29.24
CA VAL A 388 46.82 -3.05 -28.86
C VAL A 388 47.44 -4.36 -29.34
N ALA A 389 46.80 -5.50 -29.08
CA ALA A 389 47.29 -6.81 -29.52
C ALA A 389 47.42 -6.88 -31.05
N GLN A 390 46.41 -6.44 -31.80
CA GLN A 390 46.47 -6.37 -33.27
C GLN A 390 47.60 -5.47 -33.77
N LYS A 391 47.83 -4.34 -33.10
CA LYS A 391 48.91 -3.43 -33.44
C LYS A 391 50.28 -4.08 -33.20
N GLU A 392 50.46 -4.78 -32.08
CA GLU A 392 51.70 -5.49 -31.76
C GLU A 392 52.01 -6.58 -32.79
N GLU A 393 51.00 -7.36 -33.20
CA GLU A 393 51.14 -8.36 -34.27
C GLU A 393 51.60 -7.74 -35.60
N LEU A 394 50.97 -6.62 -36.01
CA LEU A 394 51.36 -5.91 -37.22
C LEU A 394 52.75 -5.29 -37.12
N GLN A 395 53.16 -4.82 -35.94
CA GLN A 395 54.49 -4.28 -35.70
C GLN A 395 55.58 -5.35 -35.83
N VAL A 396 55.32 -6.56 -35.33
CA VAL A 396 56.22 -7.72 -35.53
C VAL A 396 56.33 -8.05 -37.02
N LEU A 397 55.21 -8.11 -37.74
CA LEU A 397 55.22 -8.37 -39.18
C LEU A 397 55.99 -7.30 -39.98
N CYS A 398 55.84 -6.02 -39.64
CA CYS A 398 56.62 -4.94 -40.23
C CYS A 398 58.12 -5.12 -39.98
N ALA A 399 58.52 -5.54 -38.79
CA ALA A 399 59.92 -5.81 -38.45
C ALA A 399 60.50 -6.99 -39.27
N GLU A 400 59.73 -8.07 -39.43
CA GLU A 400 60.11 -9.20 -40.29
C GLU A 400 60.28 -8.79 -41.77
N LEU A 401 59.38 -7.94 -42.28
CA LEU A 401 59.46 -7.40 -43.64
C LEU A 401 60.66 -6.48 -43.84
N ASP A 402 61.04 -5.71 -42.82
CA ASP A 402 62.27 -4.90 -42.82
C ASP A 402 63.53 -5.75 -42.88
N ASP A 403 63.58 -6.82 -42.08
CA ASP A 403 64.69 -7.78 -42.12
C ASP A 403 64.80 -8.46 -43.50
N ASP A 404 63.67 -8.85 -44.09
CA ASP A 404 63.65 -9.43 -45.44
C ASP A 404 64.04 -8.44 -46.53
N PHE A 405 63.65 -7.17 -46.40
CA PHE A 405 64.10 -6.09 -47.28
C PHE A 405 65.61 -5.87 -47.18
N ALA A 406 66.16 -5.81 -45.97
CA ALA A 406 67.59 -5.68 -45.72
C ALA A 406 68.38 -6.86 -46.30
N ARG A 407 67.89 -8.09 -46.08
CA ARG A 407 68.46 -9.34 -46.63
C ARG A 407 68.51 -9.32 -48.15
N CYS A 408 67.39 -8.99 -48.81
CA CYS A 408 67.32 -8.87 -50.27
C CYS A 408 68.29 -7.80 -50.79
N THR A 409 68.40 -6.66 -50.09
CA THR A 409 69.30 -5.56 -50.47
C THR A 409 70.76 -5.99 -50.41
N SER A 410 71.17 -6.70 -49.36
CA SER A 410 72.52 -7.26 -49.23
C SER A 410 72.84 -8.27 -50.32
N GLN A 411 71.94 -9.22 -50.61
CA GLN A 411 72.13 -10.20 -51.69
C GLN A 411 72.24 -9.54 -53.08
N MET A 412 71.42 -8.51 -53.35
CA MET A 412 71.51 -7.73 -54.58
C MET A 412 72.87 -7.01 -54.72
N GLN A 413 73.43 -6.54 -53.60
CA GLN A 413 74.74 -5.88 -53.58
C GLN A 413 75.87 -6.87 -53.82
N GLU A 414 75.79 -8.09 -53.27
CA GLU A 414 76.75 -9.17 -53.56
C GLU A 414 76.77 -9.54 -55.04
N ILE A 415 75.60 -9.73 -55.66
CA ILE A 415 75.50 -10.03 -57.10
C ILE A 415 76.10 -8.89 -57.94
N ARG A 416 75.86 -7.63 -57.55
CA ARG A 416 76.46 -6.45 -58.20
C ARG A 416 77.99 -6.42 -58.08
N ASN A 417 78.53 -6.81 -56.94
CA ASN A 417 79.97 -6.82 -56.70
C ASN A 417 80.68 -7.94 -57.48
N ILE A 418 80.02 -9.08 -57.71
CA ILE A 418 80.57 -10.21 -58.47
C ILE A 418 80.57 -9.92 -59.98
N LEU A 419 79.57 -9.20 -60.49
CA LEU A 419 79.42 -8.92 -61.92
C LEU A 419 80.05 -7.57 -62.32
N THR A 420 81.25 -7.60 -62.88
CA THR A 420 81.84 -6.43 -63.58
C THR A 420 80.95 -5.93 -64.71
N PHE A 421 80.87 -4.60 -64.86
CA PHE A 421 79.98 -3.93 -65.80
C PHE A 421 78.50 -4.37 -65.70
N PHE A 422 78.01 -4.61 -64.47
CA PHE A 422 76.65 -5.08 -64.16
C PHE A 422 75.55 -4.44 -65.01
N ARG A 423 75.52 -3.09 -65.09
CA ARG A 423 74.51 -2.36 -65.88
C ARG A 423 74.54 -2.72 -67.36
N LEU A 424 75.73 -2.92 -67.93
CA LEU A 424 75.90 -3.32 -69.33
C LEU A 424 75.45 -4.77 -69.54
N ARG A 425 75.75 -5.67 -68.60
CA ARG A 425 75.35 -7.08 -68.66
C ARG A 425 73.84 -7.29 -68.50
N CYS A 426 73.16 -6.50 -67.67
CA CYS A 426 71.70 -6.52 -67.59
C CYS A 426 71.02 -6.20 -68.93
N LEU A 427 71.63 -5.32 -69.74
CA LEU A 427 71.14 -4.93 -71.07
C LEU A 427 71.51 -5.94 -72.17
N LEU A 428 72.73 -6.47 -72.14
CA LEU A 428 73.29 -7.31 -73.23
C LEU A 428 73.08 -8.81 -73.02
N GLN A 429 72.89 -9.28 -71.79
CA GLN A 429 72.79 -10.72 -71.44
C GLN A 429 71.66 -11.00 -70.43
N PRO A 430 70.39 -10.72 -70.77
CA PRO A 430 69.26 -10.89 -69.84
C PRO A 430 68.97 -12.34 -69.44
N LYS A 431 69.50 -13.33 -70.19
CA LYS A 431 69.38 -14.77 -69.88
C LYS A 431 70.48 -15.30 -68.96
N ASN A 432 71.40 -14.46 -68.48
CA ASN A 432 72.41 -14.88 -67.50
C ASN A 432 71.76 -15.25 -66.16
N GLU A 433 72.10 -16.40 -65.60
CA GLU A 433 71.50 -16.91 -64.35
C GLU A 433 71.59 -15.91 -63.19
N MET A 434 72.72 -15.22 -63.02
CA MET A 434 72.91 -14.23 -61.95
C MET A 434 72.02 -12.99 -62.14
N ILE A 435 71.73 -12.61 -63.39
CA ILE A 435 70.81 -11.50 -63.70
C ILE A 435 69.36 -11.91 -63.47
N GLN A 436 69.00 -13.16 -63.78
CA GLN A 436 67.68 -13.70 -63.45
C GLN A 436 67.45 -13.77 -61.94
N GLN A 437 68.45 -14.24 -61.18
CA GLN A 437 68.42 -14.25 -59.71
C GLN A 437 68.29 -12.83 -59.15
N TYR A 438 69.03 -11.86 -59.69
CA TYR A 438 68.90 -10.45 -59.32
C TYR A 438 67.47 -9.93 -59.50
N ASN A 439 66.85 -10.18 -60.66
CA ASN A 439 65.49 -9.72 -60.94
C ASN A 439 64.43 -10.38 -60.03
N ILE A 440 64.62 -11.65 -59.66
CA ILE A 440 63.75 -12.35 -58.70
C ILE A 440 63.85 -11.70 -57.32
N ILE A 441 65.07 -11.44 -56.85
CA ILE A 441 65.32 -10.79 -55.55
C ILE A 441 64.80 -9.34 -55.57
N GLU A 442 64.95 -8.62 -56.68
CA GLU A 442 64.41 -7.27 -56.83
C GLU A 442 62.88 -7.27 -56.72
N LYS A 443 62.20 -8.23 -57.36
CA LYS A 443 60.75 -8.38 -57.25
C LYS A 443 60.32 -8.74 -55.83
N ARG A 444 61.05 -9.62 -55.14
CA ARG A 444 60.80 -9.95 -53.72
C ARG A 444 60.96 -8.73 -52.83
N ARG A 445 62.02 -7.93 -53.04
CA ARG A 445 62.27 -6.68 -52.31
C ARG A 445 61.16 -5.65 -52.52
N GLN A 446 60.70 -5.47 -53.76
CA GLN A 446 59.60 -4.57 -54.09
C GLN A 446 58.28 -5.03 -53.43
N ASN A 447 58.01 -6.34 -53.43
CA ASN A 447 56.84 -6.91 -52.76
C ASN A 447 56.88 -6.71 -51.24
N ALA A 448 58.03 -6.98 -50.60
CA ALA A 448 58.22 -6.77 -49.16
C ALA A 448 57.99 -5.31 -48.77
N LEU A 449 58.54 -4.37 -49.55
CA LEU A 449 58.31 -2.93 -49.33
C LEU A 449 56.84 -2.54 -49.50
N LYS A 450 56.16 -3.06 -50.53
CA LYS A 450 54.75 -2.78 -50.76
C LYS A 450 53.86 -3.33 -49.65
N GLN A 451 54.16 -4.54 -49.17
CA GLN A 451 53.45 -5.14 -48.03
C GLN A 451 53.69 -4.32 -46.76
N LYS A 452 54.94 -3.93 -46.48
CA LYS A 452 55.27 -3.10 -45.32
C LYS A 452 54.47 -1.81 -45.30
N LEU A 453 54.45 -1.06 -46.41
CA LEU A 453 53.67 0.19 -46.50
C LEU A 453 52.18 -0.04 -46.22
N ALA A 454 51.61 -1.14 -46.73
CA ALA A 454 50.21 -1.47 -46.48
C ALA A 454 49.94 -1.84 -45.01
N GLU A 455 50.85 -2.52 -44.32
CA GLU A 455 50.72 -2.83 -42.90
C GLU A 455 50.94 -1.58 -42.02
N GLU A 456 51.85 -0.68 -42.40
CA GLU A 456 52.03 0.64 -41.75
C GLU A 456 50.76 1.50 -41.83
N ASP A 457 50.06 1.50 -42.97
CA ASP A 457 48.77 2.17 -43.11
C ASP A 457 47.70 1.59 -42.17
N LYS A 458 47.68 0.25 -41.98
CA LYS A 458 46.79 -0.40 -41.00
C LYS A 458 47.15 -0.01 -39.58
N ILE A 459 48.43 0.02 -39.22
CA ILE A 459 48.89 0.49 -37.90
C ILE A 459 48.45 1.94 -37.66
N ALA A 460 48.54 2.82 -38.66
CA ALA A 460 48.06 4.20 -38.57
C ALA A 460 46.54 4.26 -38.32
N ALA A 461 45.75 3.41 -39.01
CA ALA A 461 44.31 3.31 -38.79
C ALA A 461 43.95 2.78 -37.40
N LEU A 462 44.69 1.79 -36.89
CA LEU A 462 44.54 1.27 -35.52
C LEU A 462 44.83 2.36 -34.49
N ASN A 463 45.94 3.09 -34.63
CA ASN A 463 46.28 4.20 -33.74
C ASN A 463 45.17 5.26 -33.69
N LYS A 464 44.58 5.61 -34.84
CA LYS A 464 43.45 6.54 -34.91
C LYS A 464 42.23 6.02 -34.16
N SER A 465 41.97 4.71 -34.24
CA SER A 465 40.87 4.06 -33.52
C SER A 465 41.12 4.04 -32.02
N MET A 466 42.34 3.71 -31.58
CA MET A 466 42.75 3.75 -30.17
C MET A 466 42.57 5.15 -29.55
N ILE A 467 42.96 6.22 -30.25
CA ILE A 467 42.76 7.60 -29.78
C ILE A 467 41.28 7.89 -29.53
N LYS A 468 40.39 7.44 -30.42
CA LYS A 468 38.94 7.62 -30.25
C LYS A 468 38.42 6.87 -29.03
N VAL A 469 38.80 5.62 -28.85
CA VAL A 469 38.33 4.79 -27.71
C VAL A 469 38.86 5.35 -26.39
N ASN A 470 40.12 5.79 -26.34
CA ASN A 470 40.67 6.43 -25.15
C ASN A 470 39.93 7.71 -24.79
N LYS A 471 39.53 8.52 -25.78
CA LYS A 471 38.70 9.71 -25.54
C LYS A 471 37.32 9.35 -24.96
N ILE A 472 36.69 8.28 -25.45
CA ILE A 472 35.42 7.78 -24.91
C ILE A 472 35.61 7.33 -23.46
N LYS A 473 36.67 6.58 -23.16
CA LYS A 473 36.99 6.14 -21.80
C LYS A 473 37.20 7.30 -20.83
N GLU A 474 37.94 8.33 -21.25
CA GLU A 474 38.15 9.55 -20.45
C GLU A 474 36.82 10.26 -20.16
N GLN A 475 35.94 10.36 -21.15
CA GLN A 475 34.60 10.92 -20.97
C GLN A 475 33.76 10.09 -19.98
N LEU A 476 33.77 8.76 -20.11
CA LEU A 476 33.06 7.86 -19.19
C LEU A 476 33.55 7.98 -17.75
N GLU A 477 34.86 8.17 -17.55
CA GLU A 477 35.43 8.37 -16.22
C GLU A 477 35.03 9.72 -15.61
N ASN A 478 35.00 10.79 -16.40
CA ASN A 478 34.51 12.10 -15.96
C ASN A 478 33.00 12.07 -15.62
N ASP A 479 32.19 11.39 -16.43
CA ASP A 479 30.78 11.15 -16.14
C ASP A 479 30.62 10.37 -14.82
N ARG A 480 31.44 9.33 -14.59
CA ARG A 480 31.45 8.53 -13.36
C ARG A 480 31.78 9.38 -12.13
N LEU A 481 32.80 10.23 -12.20
CA LEU A 481 33.17 11.13 -11.12
C LEU A 481 32.06 12.14 -10.81
N THR A 482 31.36 12.62 -11.83
CA THR A 482 30.20 13.51 -11.67
C THR A 482 29.06 12.81 -10.95
N LEU A 483 28.73 11.58 -11.33
CA LEU A 483 27.71 10.76 -10.68
C LEU A 483 28.06 10.47 -9.21
N VAL A 484 29.33 10.15 -8.90
CA VAL A 484 29.80 9.94 -7.53
C VAL A 484 29.58 11.19 -6.68
N GLN A 485 29.87 12.38 -7.22
CA GLN A 485 29.61 13.64 -6.51
C GLN A 485 28.11 13.85 -6.28
N GLN A 486 27.27 13.63 -7.29
CA GLN A 486 25.82 13.77 -7.17
C GLN A 486 25.21 12.80 -6.14
N ILE A 487 25.69 11.55 -6.09
CA ILE A 487 25.31 10.57 -5.08
C ILE A 487 25.70 11.07 -3.68
N SER A 488 26.94 11.55 -3.51
CA SER A 488 27.43 12.09 -2.24
C SER A 488 26.58 13.27 -1.75
N ASP A 489 26.25 14.21 -2.65
CA ASP A 489 25.41 15.37 -2.32
C ASP A 489 24.00 14.94 -1.86
N CYS A 490 23.39 13.96 -2.54
CA CYS A 490 22.10 13.41 -2.14
C CYS A 490 22.18 12.65 -0.80
N GLN A 491 23.24 11.88 -0.57
CA GLN A 491 23.47 11.17 0.69
C GLN A 491 23.62 12.14 1.86
N ASN A 492 24.33 13.25 1.67
CA ASN A 492 24.47 14.30 2.69
C ASN A 492 23.11 14.93 3.08
N PHE A 493 22.18 15.05 2.12
CA PHE A 493 20.82 15.50 2.40
C PHE A 493 20.00 14.45 3.18
N VAL A 494 20.14 13.16 2.84
CA VAL A 494 19.39 12.06 3.45
C VAL A 494 19.85 11.76 4.88
N GLU A 495 21.14 11.94 5.19
CA GLU A 495 21.76 11.48 6.43
C GLU A 495 21.14 12.05 7.73
N PRO A 496 20.81 13.35 7.85
CA PRO A 496 20.09 13.86 9.02
C PRO A 496 18.72 13.20 9.23
N ILE A 497 18.01 12.93 8.13
CA ILE A 497 16.69 12.28 8.15
C ILE A 497 16.86 10.80 8.53
N ARG A 498 17.85 10.11 7.96
CA ARG A 498 18.21 8.74 8.33
C ARG A 498 18.41 8.60 9.84
N LYS A 499 19.18 9.50 10.46
CA LYS A 499 19.39 9.50 11.93
C LYS A 499 18.09 9.70 12.70
N ARG A 500 17.21 10.60 12.24
CA ARG A 500 15.90 10.86 12.85
C ARG A 500 14.98 9.64 12.79
N TYR A 501 15.10 8.79 11.77
CA TYR A 501 14.35 7.53 11.61
C TYR A 501 15.17 6.29 12.03
N GLN A 502 16.24 6.46 12.81
CA GLN A 502 17.07 5.36 13.32
C GLN A 502 17.60 4.41 12.23
N GLY A 503 17.82 4.92 11.02
CA GLY A 503 18.25 4.12 9.86
C GLY A 503 17.12 3.48 9.05
N LEU A 504 15.86 3.56 9.48
CA LEU A 504 14.71 2.93 8.83
C LEU A 504 14.17 3.75 7.65
N LEU A 505 14.90 3.70 6.54
CA LEU A 505 14.53 4.27 5.25
C LEU A 505 14.37 3.15 4.21
N PRO A 506 13.56 3.33 3.15
CA PRO A 506 13.44 2.34 2.08
C PRO A 506 14.61 2.50 1.10
N ASP A 507 15.85 2.37 1.56
CA ASP A 507 17.02 2.40 0.69
C ASP A 507 17.45 0.99 0.27
N ASP A 508 18.44 0.90 -0.62
CA ASP A 508 18.92 -0.40 -1.12
C ASP A 508 19.43 -1.31 0.01
N SER A 509 20.02 -0.75 1.07
CA SER A 509 20.45 -1.55 2.25
C SER A 509 19.24 -2.23 2.90
N PHE A 510 18.24 -1.46 3.32
CA PHE A 510 17.07 -1.99 3.99
C PHE A 510 16.28 -2.95 3.10
N LEU A 511 16.12 -2.62 1.81
CA LEU A 511 15.38 -3.45 0.87
C LEU A 511 16.10 -4.76 0.59
N SER A 512 17.43 -4.76 0.48
CA SER A 512 18.24 -5.97 0.32
C SER A 512 18.12 -6.90 1.53
N ASP A 513 18.12 -6.33 2.74
CA ASP A 513 17.84 -7.10 3.96
C ASP A 513 16.43 -7.71 3.91
N LEU A 514 15.42 -6.91 3.55
CA LEU A 514 14.02 -7.33 3.54
C LEU A 514 13.73 -8.46 2.53
N VAL A 515 14.33 -8.42 1.34
CA VAL A 515 14.20 -9.49 0.33
C VAL A 515 15.11 -10.70 0.60
N GLY A 516 16.01 -10.60 1.59
CA GLY A 516 16.90 -11.68 1.99
C GLY A 516 18.14 -11.86 1.10
N GLU A 517 18.66 -10.79 0.51
CA GLU A 517 19.93 -10.80 -0.23
C GLU A 517 21.16 -10.94 0.69
N ASN A 518 21.05 -10.50 1.95
CA ASN A 518 22.12 -10.55 2.95
C ASN A 518 21.96 -11.78 3.88
N SER A 519 21.84 -11.59 5.20
CA SER A 519 21.67 -12.69 6.16
C SER A 519 20.21 -12.91 6.60
N GLU A 520 19.90 -14.12 7.09
CA GLU A 520 18.58 -14.43 7.66
C GLU A 520 18.29 -13.62 8.95
N GLU A 521 19.33 -13.19 9.67
CA GLU A 521 19.20 -12.33 10.85
C GLU A 521 18.80 -10.92 10.47
N GLU A 522 19.46 -10.33 9.47
CA GLU A 522 19.10 -9.02 8.91
C GLU A 522 17.71 -9.05 8.29
N ARG A 523 17.35 -10.12 7.57
CA ARG A 523 16.00 -10.30 7.03
C ARG A 523 14.94 -10.28 8.14
N LYS A 524 15.16 -11.00 9.24
CA LYS A 524 14.25 -10.99 10.39
C LYS A 524 14.20 -9.62 11.06
N ALA A 525 15.31 -8.90 11.15
CA ALA A 525 15.34 -7.55 11.70
C ALA A 525 14.51 -6.59 10.83
N ALA A 526 14.74 -6.58 9.51
CA ALA A 526 14.00 -5.77 8.54
C ALA A 526 12.50 -6.13 8.50
N GLN A 527 12.15 -7.42 8.62
CA GLN A 527 10.75 -7.84 8.69
C GLN A 527 10.03 -7.36 9.97
N ASN A 528 10.76 -7.17 11.07
CA ASN A 528 10.19 -6.71 12.34
C ASN A 528 10.12 -5.18 12.47
N THR A 529 10.77 -4.45 11.58
CA THR A 529 10.69 -3.00 11.46
C THR A 529 10.05 -2.63 10.13
N ALA A 530 9.90 -1.33 9.86
CA ALA A 530 9.45 -0.87 8.56
C ALA A 530 9.91 0.57 8.30
N PRO A 531 10.08 0.99 7.03
CA PRO A 531 10.52 2.35 6.70
C PRO A 531 9.58 3.41 7.25
N TRP A 532 10.14 4.59 7.52
CA TRP A 532 9.38 5.77 8.00
C TRP A 532 8.73 5.59 9.38
N ASN A 533 9.00 4.48 10.07
CA ASN A 533 8.49 4.20 11.40
C ASN A 533 9.61 4.37 12.44
N ALA A 534 9.74 5.56 13.03
CA ALA A 534 10.60 5.78 14.19
C ALA A 534 9.87 5.46 15.51
N ASP A 535 10.61 5.11 16.58
CA ASP A 535 10.08 4.77 17.93
C ASP A 535 9.14 5.81 18.55
N LYS A 536 9.23 7.07 18.12
CA LYS A 536 8.26 8.09 18.47
C LYS A 536 7.17 8.04 17.41
N GLY A 537 6.00 7.51 17.76
CA GLY A 537 4.82 7.50 16.90
C GLY A 537 4.29 8.92 16.63
N ARG A 538 5.08 9.74 15.93
CA ARG A 538 4.88 11.18 15.76
C ARG A 538 3.51 11.53 15.19
N ASP A 539 3.02 10.78 14.20
CA ASP A 539 1.73 11.03 13.55
C ASP A 539 0.52 10.86 14.50
N ALA A 540 0.56 9.84 15.36
CA ALA A 540 -0.52 9.58 16.32
C ALA A 540 -0.52 10.59 17.49
N GLU A 541 0.61 11.25 17.74
CA GLU A 541 0.68 12.33 18.73
C GLU A 541 0.07 13.64 18.23
N ILE A 542 0.13 13.89 16.92
CA ILE A 542 -0.30 15.16 16.34
C ILE A 542 -1.82 15.27 16.26
N PHE A 543 -2.54 14.18 15.93
CA PHE A 543 -4.01 14.16 15.89
C PHE A 543 -4.69 13.84 17.23
N ARG A 544 -3.90 13.66 18.29
CA ARG A 544 -4.29 13.09 19.58
C ARG A 544 -5.59 13.67 20.16
N ASP A 545 -5.66 14.99 20.29
CA ASP A 545 -6.79 15.66 20.94
C ASP A 545 -7.79 16.21 19.92
N THR A 546 -7.38 16.38 18.66
CA THR A 546 -8.10 17.17 17.67
C THR A 546 -9.24 16.40 17.03
N ILE A 547 -9.06 15.09 16.78
CA ILE A 547 -10.11 14.24 16.22
C ILE A 547 -11.23 14.00 17.22
N PRO A 548 -10.97 13.51 18.46
CA PRO A 548 -12.00 13.39 19.48
C PRO A 548 -12.75 14.70 19.73
N GLU A 549 -12.05 15.84 19.78
CA GLU A 549 -12.64 17.16 19.96
C GLU A 549 -13.52 17.55 18.76
N LEU A 550 -13.09 17.32 17.52
CA LEU A 550 -13.90 17.57 16.32
C LEU A 550 -15.21 16.77 16.35
N TYR A 551 -15.14 15.47 16.63
CA TYR A 551 -16.34 14.62 16.73
C TYR A 551 -17.23 15.00 17.91
N ALA A 552 -16.67 15.34 19.07
CA ALA A 552 -17.42 15.77 20.25
C ALA A 552 -18.12 17.12 20.03
N CYS A 553 -17.45 18.09 19.41
CA CYS A 553 -18.03 19.37 19.02
C CYS A 553 -19.15 19.18 18.00
N GLY A 554 -18.95 18.32 17.00
CA GLY A 554 -19.98 17.95 16.03
C GLY A 554 -21.22 17.32 16.69
N ALA A 555 -21.02 16.33 17.57
CA ALA A 555 -22.10 15.68 18.31
C ALA A 555 -22.86 16.65 19.24
N SER A 556 -22.15 17.56 19.92
CA SER A 556 -22.75 18.60 20.77
C SER A 556 -23.60 19.59 19.96
N TYR A 557 -23.15 19.93 18.75
CA TYR A 557 -23.87 20.80 17.81
C TYR A 557 -25.17 20.12 17.32
N LEU A 558 -25.09 18.86 16.90
CA LEU A 558 -26.23 18.09 16.38
C LEU A 558 -27.31 17.88 17.44
N TYR A 559 -26.92 17.69 18.71
CA TYR A 559 -27.88 17.59 19.82
C TYR A 559 -28.75 18.84 19.95
N TYR A 560 -28.17 20.04 19.73
CA TYR A 560 -28.90 21.31 19.79
C TYR A 560 -29.97 21.42 18.69
N VAL A 561 -29.63 21.01 17.47
CA VAL A 561 -30.48 21.19 16.28
C VAL A 561 -31.54 20.08 16.16
N CYS A 562 -31.19 18.83 16.51
CA CYS A 562 -32.09 17.69 16.36
C CYS A 562 -32.98 17.41 17.59
N ILE A 563 -32.44 17.49 18.82
CA ILE A 563 -33.21 17.13 20.04
C ILE A 563 -33.86 18.37 20.68
N GLY A 564 -33.28 19.56 20.51
CA GLY A 564 -33.92 20.83 20.88
C GLY A 564 -35.29 21.03 20.21
N TRP A 565 -35.51 20.41 19.05
CA TRP A 565 -36.77 20.40 18.32
C TRP A 565 -37.75 19.29 18.75
N GLN A 566 -37.31 18.21 19.38
CA GLN A 566 -38.17 17.05 19.70
C GLN A 566 -38.67 17.01 21.16
N LEU A 567 -38.26 17.95 22.02
CA LEU A 567 -38.85 18.03 23.37
C LEU A 567 -40.28 18.59 23.31
N PRO A 568 -41.25 17.96 24.03
CA PRO A 568 -42.64 18.41 24.05
C PRO A 568 -42.75 19.87 24.51
N GLU A 569 -43.76 20.57 23.98
CA GLU A 569 -44.03 22.01 24.10
C GLU A 569 -43.89 22.58 25.53
N LYS A 570 -44.15 21.76 26.55
CA LYS A 570 -43.95 22.07 27.98
C LYS A 570 -42.52 22.43 28.41
N TYR A 571 -41.51 22.16 27.59
CA TYR A 571 -40.12 22.56 27.84
C TYR A 571 -39.65 23.72 26.94
N ARG A 572 -40.50 24.23 26.03
CA ARG A 572 -40.19 25.35 25.11
C ARG A 572 -40.50 26.74 25.69
N GLU A 573 -41.26 26.83 26.78
CA GLU A 573 -41.61 28.12 27.39
C GLU A 573 -40.46 28.70 28.24
N ARG A 574 -39.48 29.32 27.57
CA ARG A 574 -38.73 30.49 28.05
C ARG A 574 -37.78 30.97 26.95
N ARG A 575 -38.31 31.62 25.92
CA ARG A 575 -37.61 32.68 25.18
C ARG A 575 -38.59 33.52 24.37
N VAL A 576 -38.37 34.83 24.43
CA VAL A 576 -39.00 35.95 23.71
C VAL A 576 -40.35 36.45 24.25
N ARG A 577 -40.29 37.17 25.39
CA ARG A 577 -40.88 38.53 25.40
C ARG A 577 -39.74 39.49 25.11
N SER A 578 -39.59 39.90 23.85
CA SER A 578 -38.82 41.10 23.51
C SER A 578 -39.80 42.24 23.30
N SER A 579 -39.60 43.28 24.10
CA SER A 579 -39.97 44.67 23.89
C SER A 579 -40.29 45.06 22.44
N THR A 580 -41.55 45.43 22.24
CA THR A 580 -41.94 46.59 21.43
C THR A 580 -42.60 47.58 22.39
N ASP A 581 -41.80 48.54 22.85
CA ASP A 581 -42.04 49.97 22.73
C ASP A 581 -40.71 50.61 22.29
#